data_AF-A0AAU9KYG2-F1
#
_entry.id   AF-A0AAU9KYG2-F1
#
_cell.length_a   1.000
_cell.length_b   1.000
_cell.length_c   1.000
_cell.angle_alpha   90.00
_cell.angle_beta   90.00
_cell.angle_gamma   90.00
#
_symmetry.space_group_name_H-M   'P 1'
#
loop_
_entity.id
_entity.type
_entity.pdbx_description
1 polymer ?
#
loop_
_entity_poly.entity_id
_entity_poly.type
_entity_poly.pdbx_seq_one_letter_code
_entity_poly.pdbx_strand_id
1 'polypeptide(L)'
;MCTTSTAEDYIQSYCPLSIMSLVNKPKTVEVEETRIHRIRITLTSRNVKNLEKVCADLKRGAVDKNLKVSGPVRLPTKILRLTTRKSPCGEGTNTWDRFEMRIHKRIIDLHAPLGHCQADHVHLY
;
A
#
# COMPACT_ATOMS: atom_id res chain seq x y z
N MET A 1 55.93 -52.92 -17.22
CA MET A 1 55.43 -51.91 -16.27
C MET A 1 54.00 -51.55 -16.66
N CYS A 2 53.15 -51.44 -15.64
CA CYS A 2 51.73 -51.06 -15.61
C CYS A 2 50.72 -52.07 -16.18
N THR A 3 50.22 -53.03 -15.37
CA THR A 3 49.16 -52.96 -14.33
C THR A 3 47.74 -53.05 -14.92
N THR A 4 47.16 -54.27 -14.97
CA THR A 4 46.17 -54.87 -14.02
C THR A 4 44.76 -54.32 -14.26
N SER A 5 43.83 -55.09 -14.85
CA SER A 5 42.91 -56.04 -14.18
C SER A 5 41.90 -55.28 -13.30
N THR A 6 40.59 -55.45 -13.34
CA THR A 6 39.71 -56.63 -13.42
C THR A 6 38.31 -56.06 -13.70
N ALA A 7 37.54 -56.59 -14.63
CA ALA A 7 36.64 -57.73 -14.43
C ALA A 7 35.51 -57.42 -13.43
N GLU A 8 34.30 -57.70 -13.92
CA GLU A 8 33.13 -58.15 -13.16
C GLU A 8 32.39 -57.05 -12.39
N ASP A 9 31.33 -56.51 -13.01
CA ASP A 9 29.97 -57.06 -12.94
C ASP A 9 29.21 -56.30 -11.85
N TYR A 10 28.17 -55.57 -12.23
CA TYR A 10 26.82 -56.12 -12.15
C TYR A 10 26.53 -56.64 -10.75
N ILE A 11 25.72 -55.90 -9.99
CA ILE A 11 24.75 -56.37 -8.98
C ILE A 11 24.24 -55.08 -8.29
N GLN A 12 23.03 -54.67 -8.66
CA GLN A 12 21.82 -54.91 -7.86
C GLN A 12 21.70 -53.79 -6.81
N SER A 13 20.75 -52.87 -6.98
CA SER A 13 19.42 -52.96 -6.35
C SER A 13 19.48 -52.90 -4.82
N TYR A 14 18.44 -52.31 -4.22
CA TYR A 14 18.20 -52.14 -2.77
C TYR A 14 18.59 -50.76 -2.23
N CYS A 15 17.56 -49.90 -2.16
CA CYS A 15 17.27 -49.07 -0.98
C CYS A 15 17.41 -49.89 0.33
N PRO A 16 17.34 -49.29 1.53
CA PRO A 16 17.78 -47.98 2.03
C PRO A 16 18.55 -48.14 3.39
N LEU A 17 18.81 -47.00 4.05
CA LEU A 17 19.03 -46.80 5.51
C LEU A 17 20.46 -46.72 6.07
N SER A 18 20.76 -45.48 6.50
CA SER A 18 21.41 -45.10 7.76
C SER A 18 22.93 -45.28 7.91
N ILE A 19 23.67 -44.21 7.58
CA ILE A 19 24.79 -43.74 8.43
C ILE A 19 24.65 -42.22 8.60
N MET A 20 24.54 -41.79 9.86
CA MET A 20 24.63 -40.40 10.28
C MET A 20 25.99 -39.79 9.96
N SER A 21 26.01 -38.53 9.53
CA SER A 21 27.05 -37.59 9.95
C SER A 21 26.49 -36.17 10.05
N LEU A 22 26.91 -35.51 11.12
CA LEU A 22 26.48 -34.19 11.58
C LEU A 22 27.07 -33.09 10.69
N VAL A 23 26.21 -32.28 10.08
CA VAL A 23 26.53 -30.88 9.79
C VAL A 23 25.38 -30.00 10.26
N ASN A 24 25.69 -29.21 11.29
CA ASN A 24 24.82 -28.22 11.89
C ASN A 24 24.48 -27.07 10.90
N LYS A 25 23.20 -26.67 10.96
CA LYS A 25 22.49 -25.46 10.44
C LYS A 25 23.27 -24.13 10.64
N PRO A 26 22.86 -22.94 10.08
CA PRO A 26 21.52 -22.53 9.62
C PRO A 26 21.51 -21.71 8.30
N LYS A 27 20.40 -21.55 7.58
CA LYS A 27 19.30 -20.62 7.88
C LYS A 27 18.02 -21.18 7.30
N THR A 28 17.06 -21.46 8.18
CA THR A 28 15.66 -21.27 7.84
C THR A 28 15.56 -19.84 7.29
N VAL A 29 15.31 -19.70 5.99
CA VAL A 29 14.67 -18.49 5.53
C VAL A 29 13.27 -18.60 6.10
N GLU A 30 13.11 -18.01 7.29
CA GLU A 30 11.82 -17.73 7.88
C GLU A 30 10.98 -17.10 6.75
N VAL A 31 10.06 -17.88 6.18
CA VAL A 31 8.94 -17.30 5.44
C VAL A 31 8.05 -16.73 6.54
N GLU A 32 8.51 -15.61 7.11
CA GLU A 32 7.65 -14.79 7.93
C GLU A 32 6.53 -14.36 6.99
N GLU A 33 5.35 -14.95 7.18
CA GLU A 33 4.11 -14.46 6.60
C GLU A 33 3.88 -13.05 7.15
N THR A 34 4.57 -12.09 6.55
CA THR A 34 4.43 -10.67 6.87
C THR A 34 2.99 -10.32 6.55
N ARG A 35 2.12 -10.21 7.58
CA ARG A 35 0.73 -9.84 7.34
C ARG A 35 0.76 -8.48 6.64
N ILE A 36 0.27 -8.45 5.42
CA ILE A 36 0.33 -7.26 4.56
C ILE A 36 -0.77 -6.32 5.03
N HIS A 37 -0.40 -5.20 5.66
CA HIS A 37 -1.35 -4.16 6.01
C HIS A 37 -1.71 -3.36 4.76
N ARG A 38 -3.00 -3.22 4.51
CA ARG A 38 -3.56 -2.42 3.42
C ARG A 38 -4.02 -1.11 4.01
N ILE A 39 -3.21 -0.08 3.87
CA ILE A 39 -3.48 1.25 4.43
C ILE A 39 -4.15 2.09 3.35
N ARG A 40 -5.26 2.72 3.70
CA ARG A 40 -5.91 3.71 2.84
C ARG A 40 -5.80 5.09 3.44
N ILE A 41 -5.14 5.98 2.71
CA ILE A 41 -5.03 7.40 3.07
C ILE A 41 -6.06 8.16 2.26
N THR A 42 -6.99 8.81 2.95
CA THR A 42 -7.97 9.70 2.33
C THR A 42 -7.57 11.14 2.60
N LEU A 43 -7.33 11.90 1.54
CA LEU A 43 -7.11 13.34 1.58
C LEU A 43 -8.39 14.05 1.14
N THR A 44 -8.89 14.94 1.97
CA THR A 44 -10.05 15.79 1.65
C THR A 44 -9.69 17.23 1.89
N SER A 45 -9.82 18.10 0.89
CA SER A 45 -9.57 19.54 1.08
C SER A 45 -10.36 20.40 0.09
N ARG A 46 -10.43 21.71 0.36
CA ARG A 46 -11.03 22.71 -0.52
C ARG A 46 -10.07 23.19 -1.61
N ASN A 47 -8.77 23.25 -1.32
CA ASN A 47 -7.76 23.83 -2.21
C ASN A 47 -7.06 22.75 -3.05
N VAL A 48 -7.29 22.75 -4.36
CA VAL A 48 -6.71 21.75 -5.28
C VAL A 48 -5.18 21.78 -5.29
N LYS A 49 -4.58 22.98 -5.34
CA LYS A 49 -3.11 23.13 -5.43
C LYS A 49 -2.38 22.49 -4.26
N ASN A 50 -2.89 22.70 -3.05
CA ASN A 50 -2.28 22.13 -1.84
C ASN A 50 -2.46 20.61 -1.80
N LEU A 51 -3.63 20.13 -2.22
CA LEU A 51 -3.93 18.71 -2.29
C LEU A 51 -2.99 17.98 -3.27
N GLU A 52 -2.69 18.59 -4.42
CA GLU A 52 -1.77 18.02 -5.40
C GLU A 52 -0.32 17.99 -4.91
N LYS A 53 0.13 19.03 -4.20
CA LYS A 53 1.45 19.06 -3.55
C LYS A 53 1.59 17.91 -2.56
N VAL A 54 0.66 17.79 -1.60
CA VAL A 54 0.68 16.73 -0.60
C VAL A 54 0.59 15.34 -1.23
N CYS A 55 -0.22 15.16 -2.28
CA CYS A 55 -0.26 13.90 -3.03
C CYS A 55 1.09 13.55 -3.66
N ALA A 56 1.81 14.53 -4.21
CA ALA A 56 3.11 14.33 -4.82
C ALA A 56 4.17 13.99 -3.76
N ASP A 57 4.15 14.67 -2.63
CA ASP A 57 5.11 14.46 -1.53
C ASP A 57 4.91 13.08 -0.88
N LEU A 58 3.66 12.68 -0.64
CA LEU A 58 3.34 11.34 -0.11
C LEU A 58 3.75 10.22 -1.06
N LYS A 59 3.60 10.42 -2.37
CA LYS A 59 4.10 9.45 -3.36
C LYS A 59 5.61 9.33 -3.32
N ARG A 60 6.33 10.48 -3.34
CA ARG A 60 7.79 10.50 -3.30
C ARG A 60 8.28 9.78 -2.05
N GLY A 61 7.77 10.15 -0.88
CA GLY A 61 8.13 9.51 0.39
C GLY A 61 7.79 8.02 0.46
N ALA A 62 6.80 7.53 -0.30
CA ALA A 62 6.50 6.10 -0.37
C ALA A 62 7.40 5.34 -1.36
N VAL A 63 7.81 5.97 -2.46
CA VAL A 63 8.81 5.43 -3.39
C VAL A 63 10.18 5.35 -2.72
N ASP A 64 10.58 6.38 -1.98
CA ASP A 64 11.86 6.41 -1.24
C ASP A 64 11.96 5.27 -0.21
N LYS A 65 10.82 4.86 0.36
CA LYS A 65 10.70 3.75 1.31
C LYS A 65 10.48 2.39 0.65
N ASN A 66 10.49 2.31 -0.68
CA ASN A 66 10.25 1.10 -1.46
C ASN A 66 8.92 0.38 -1.13
N LEU A 67 7.87 1.15 -0.81
CA LEU A 67 6.53 0.60 -0.56
C LEU A 67 5.78 0.43 -1.89
N LYS A 68 4.89 -0.57 -1.96
CA LYS A 68 3.98 -0.71 -3.11
C LYS A 68 2.85 0.31 -2.99
N VAL A 69 2.82 1.27 -3.91
CA VAL A 69 1.88 2.39 -3.93
C VAL A 69 0.88 2.21 -5.06
N SER A 70 -0.41 2.25 -4.74
CA SER A 70 -1.42 2.59 -5.75
C SER A 70 -1.51 4.11 -5.84
N GLY A 71 -1.49 4.63 -7.06
CA GLY A 71 -1.52 6.08 -7.31
C GLY A 71 -2.71 6.81 -6.67
N PRO A 72 -2.73 8.15 -6.71
CA PRO A 72 -3.75 8.94 -6.07
C PRO A 72 -5.01 8.86 -6.93
N VAL A 73 -5.99 8.10 -6.47
CA VAL A 73 -7.27 7.96 -7.16
C VAL A 73 -8.05 9.26 -6.97
N ARG A 74 -8.43 9.85 -8.10
CA ARG A 74 -9.21 11.10 -8.14
C ARG A 74 -10.69 10.78 -7.99
N LEU A 75 -11.23 11.00 -6.80
CA LEU A 75 -12.67 10.88 -6.60
C LEU A 75 -13.41 12.14 -7.07
N PRO A 76 -14.71 12.00 -7.43
CA PRO A 76 -15.53 13.13 -7.85
C PRO A 76 -15.63 14.16 -6.73
N THR A 77 -15.61 15.42 -7.13
CA THR A 77 -15.67 16.56 -6.22
C THR A 77 -17.09 16.77 -5.77
N LYS A 78 -17.32 16.78 -4.46
CA LYS A 78 -18.64 17.10 -3.92
C LYS A 78 -18.80 18.61 -3.93
N ILE A 79 -19.89 19.09 -4.53
CA ILE A 79 -20.26 20.50 -4.55
C ILE A 79 -21.36 20.67 -3.51
N LEU A 80 -21.03 21.31 -2.40
CA LEU A 80 -22.00 21.72 -1.40
C LEU A 80 -22.59 23.05 -1.82
N ARG A 81 -23.91 23.09 -2.05
CA ARG A 81 -24.63 24.28 -2.48
C ARG A 81 -25.57 24.71 -1.36
N LEU A 82 -25.41 25.93 -0.87
CA LEU A 82 -26.33 26.55 0.07
C LEU A 82 -26.93 27.78 -0.60
N THR A 83 -28.26 27.80 -0.69
CA THR A 83 -29.01 28.94 -1.23
C THR A 83 -29.81 29.58 -0.11
N THR A 84 -29.47 30.80 0.25
CA THR A 84 -30.15 31.58 1.29
C THR A 84 -30.70 32.87 0.70
N ARG A 85 -31.75 33.41 1.31
CA ARG A 85 -32.24 34.74 0.99
C ARG A 85 -31.19 35.78 1.43
N LYS A 86 -30.96 36.81 0.60
CA LYS A 86 -30.03 37.90 0.97
C LYS A 86 -30.55 38.74 2.13
N SER A 87 -31.84 39.06 2.09
CA SER A 87 -32.48 39.88 3.12
C SER A 87 -32.88 39.02 4.33
N PRO A 88 -32.69 39.53 5.55
CA PRO A 88 -33.18 38.88 6.77
C PRO A 88 -34.70 39.03 6.93
N CYS A 89 -35.26 40.15 6.43
CA CYS A 89 -36.69 40.44 6.48
C CYS A 89 -37.41 39.95 5.21
N GLY A 90 -38.72 39.69 5.36
CA GLY A 90 -39.62 39.18 4.32
C GLY A 90 -39.97 40.18 3.20
N GLU A 91 -39.72 41.47 3.43
CA GLU A 91 -40.03 42.57 2.51
C GLU A 91 -38.97 42.78 1.42
N GLY A 92 -39.39 43.37 0.29
CA GLY A 92 -38.54 43.67 -0.87
C GLY A 92 -38.40 42.54 -1.89
N THR A 93 -37.53 42.73 -2.89
CA THR A 93 -37.36 41.79 -4.01
C THR A 93 -36.71 40.48 -3.56
N ASN A 94 -37.26 39.35 -4.01
CA ASN A 94 -36.75 38.00 -3.72
C ASN A 94 -35.39 37.75 -4.37
N THR A 95 -34.33 38.15 -3.67
CA THR A 95 -32.94 37.93 -4.07
C THR A 95 -32.31 36.82 -3.24
N TRP A 96 -31.55 35.95 -3.92
CA TRP A 96 -30.97 34.74 -3.35
C TRP A 96 -29.46 34.73 -3.57
N ASP A 97 -28.71 34.39 -2.51
CA ASP A 97 -27.29 34.07 -2.60
C ASP A 97 -27.09 32.60 -2.93
N ARG A 98 -26.03 32.31 -3.69
CA ARG A 98 -25.63 30.95 -4.05
C ARG A 98 -24.21 30.74 -3.55
N PHE A 99 -24.09 30.16 -2.37
CA PHE A 99 -22.80 29.77 -1.81
C PHE A 99 -22.44 28.37 -2.29
N GLU A 100 -21.24 28.23 -2.85
CA GLU A 100 -20.70 26.94 -3.28
C GLU A 100 -19.40 26.62 -2.57
N MET A 101 -19.32 25.45 -1.97
CA MET A 101 -18.07 24.89 -1.45
C MET A 101 -17.74 23.61 -2.22
N ARG A 102 -16.56 23.57 -2.82
CA ARG A 102 -16.06 22.38 -3.51
C ARG A 102 -15.12 21.61 -2.59
N ILE A 103 -15.46 20.35 -2.35
CA ILE A 103 -14.63 19.42 -1.58
C ILE A 103 -14.02 18.43 -2.55
N HIS A 104 -12.70 18.45 -2.64
CA HIS A 104 -11.91 17.55 -3.46
C HIS A 104 -11.44 16.38 -2.59
N LYS A 105 -11.66 15.15 -3.07
CA LYS A 105 -11.23 13.92 -2.38
C LYS A 105 -10.22 13.17 -3.24
N ARG A 106 -9.11 12.74 -2.63
CA ARG A 106 -8.13 11.82 -3.21
C ARG A 106 -7.91 10.64 -2.27
N ILE A 107 -7.64 9.48 -2.83
CA ILE A 107 -7.31 8.27 -2.08
C ILE A 107 -5.95 7.77 -2.54
N ILE A 108 -5.08 7.41 -1.61
CA ILE A 108 -3.81 6.73 -1.87
C ILE A 108 -3.84 5.43 -1.09
N ASP A 109 -3.64 4.30 -1.77
CA ASP A 109 -3.57 2.99 -1.14
C ASP A 109 -2.10 2.54 -1.07
N LEU A 110 -1.68 2.14 0.12
CA LEU A 110 -0.31 1.69 0.43
C LEU A 110 -0.35 0.25 0.96
N HIS A 111 0.65 -0.53 0.58
CA HIS A 111 0.91 -1.85 1.16
C HIS A 111 2.21 -1.83 1.95
N ALA A 112 2.10 -2.06 3.25
CA ALA A 112 3.25 -2.08 4.16
C ALA A 112 3.31 -3.40 4.94
N PRO A 113 4.52 -3.96 5.17
CA PRO A 113 4.73 -5.02 6.15
C PRO A 113 4.64 -4.46 7.59
N LEU A 114 4.25 -5.31 8.54
CA LEU A 114 3.90 -4.99 9.94
C LEU A 114 4.91 -4.16 10.76
N GLY A 115 6.16 -4.07 10.32
CA GLY A 115 7.22 -3.40 11.08
C GLY A 115 7.36 -1.90 10.87
N HIS A 116 6.61 -1.27 9.96
CA HIS A 116 6.90 0.12 9.53
C HIS A 116 5.75 1.13 9.62
N CYS A 117 4.50 0.71 9.81
CA CYS A 117 3.36 1.62 9.75
C CYS A 117 2.30 1.24 10.79
N GLN A 118 2.10 2.08 11.81
CA GLN A 118 1.16 1.85 12.92
C GLN A 118 -0.27 2.37 12.66
N ALA A 119 -0.59 2.78 11.43
CA ALA A 119 -1.88 3.39 11.10
C ALA A 119 -2.57 2.64 9.96
N ASP A 120 -3.71 2.03 10.26
CA ASP A 120 -4.51 1.28 9.26
C ASP A 120 -5.42 2.19 8.42
N HIS A 121 -5.84 3.34 8.97
CA HIS A 121 -6.67 4.31 8.27
C HIS A 121 -6.34 5.75 8.70
N VAL A 122 -5.91 6.60 7.76
CA VAL A 122 -5.60 8.02 8.03
C VAL A 122 -6.54 8.92 7.22
N HIS A 123 -7.34 9.71 7.94
CA HIS A 123 -8.11 10.81 7.36
C HIS A 123 -7.38 12.13 7.59
N LEU A 124 -6.95 12.79 6.52
CA LEU A 124 -6.37 14.14 6.59
C LEU A 124 -7.37 15.13 5.97
N TYR A 125 -7.75 16.14 6.77
CA TYR A 125 -8.61 17.27 6.40
C TYR A 125 -7.78 18.47 5.93
#